data_AF-A0A949YRZ7-F1
#
_entry.id   AF-A0A949YRZ7-F1
#
_cell.length_a   1.000
_cell.length_b   1.000
_cell.length_c   1.000
_cell.angle_alpha   90.00
_cell.angle_beta   90.00
_cell.angle_gamma   90.00
#
_symmetry.space_group_name_H-M   'P 1'
#
loop_
_entity.id
_entity.type
_entity.pdbx_description
1 polymer ?
#
loop_
_entity_poly.entity_id
_entity_poly.type
_entity_poly.pdbx_seq_one_letter_code
_entity_poly.pdbx_strand_id
1 'polypeptide(L)'
;EGSLLEALLEIADSSMTYRRRYLSMIQAAPVLDLLLADETNPRSLAYQLAALGEGIDRLPRDPALPGRSTEQRLVLTNLTDLRLADLDALARADQSGRRTGLVALLSKLEADLPVLSEVIAASYFSHLQTSRHLGSQDPE
;
A
#
# COMPACT_ATOMS: atom_id res chain seq x y z
N GLU A 1 -5.59 -21.81 13.63
CA GLU A 1 -4.95 -20.97 12.61
C GLU A 1 -5.75 -20.92 11.30
N GLY A 2 -6.18 -22.06 10.74
CA GLY A 2 -7.02 -22.09 9.53
C GLY A 2 -8.24 -21.17 9.58
N SER A 3 -9.02 -21.19 10.68
CA SER A 3 -10.19 -20.30 10.85
C SER A 3 -9.84 -18.80 10.87
N LEU A 4 -8.65 -18.41 11.34
CA LEU A 4 -8.20 -17.01 11.26
C LEU A 4 -7.87 -16.62 9.81
N LEU A 5 -7.18 -17.50 9.10
CA LEU A 5 -6.83 -17.27 7.70
C LEU A 5 -8.08 -17.23 6.80
N GLU A 6 -9.07 -18.06 7.07
CA GLU A 6 -10.41 -17.99 6.46
C GLU A 6 -11.07 -16.64 6.71
N ALA A 7 -11.09 -16.18 7.97
CA ALA A 7 -11.65 -14.87 8.31
C ALA A 7 -10.94 -13.72 7.60
N LEU A 8 -9.60 -13.77 7.47
CA LEU A 8 -8.83 -12.78 6.72
C LEU A 8 -9.20 -12.76 5.24
N LEU A 9 -9.34 -13.94 4.62
CA LEU A 9 -9.78 -14.06 3.22
C LEU A 9 -11.20 -13.53 3.01
N GLU A 10 -12.12 -13.77 3.95
CA GLU A 10 -13.49 -13.25 3.90
C GLU A 10 -13.51 -11.71 4.04
N ILE A 11 -12.78 -11.16 5.02
CA ILE A 11 -12.68 -9.70 5.22
C ILE A 11 -12.09 -9.02 3.97
N ALA A 12 -11.14 -9.66 3.33
CA ALA A 12 -10.52 -9.18 2.10
C ALA A 12 -11.29 -9.55 0.83
N ASP A 13 -12.49 -10.15 0.93
CA ASP A 13 -13.31 -10.61 -0.20
C ASP A 13 -12.52 -11.45 -1.23
N SER A 14 -11.58 -12.25 -0.72
CA SER A 14 -10.56 -12.97 -1.49
C SER A 14 -10.71 -14.49 -1.38
N SER A 15 -11.74 -15.00 -0.69
CA SER A 15 -12.01 -16.44 -0.52
C SER A 15 -12.24 -17.18 -1.84
N MET A 16 -12.93 -16.58 -2.81
CA MET A 16 -13.14 -17.18 -4.13
C MET A 16 -11.84 -17.21 -4.93
N THR A 17 -11.07 -16.11 -4.91
CA THR A 17 -9.78 -16.01 -5.60
C THR A 17 -8.78 -17.01 -5.03
N TYR A 18 -8.72 -17.16 -3.70
CA TYR A 18 -7.88 -18.16 -3.04
C TYR A 18 -8.21 -19.58 -3.49
N ARG A 19 -9.49 -19.96 -3.42
CA ARG A 19 -9.94 -21.31 -3.83
C ARG A 19 -9.60 -21.61 -5.28
N ARG A 20 -9.74 -20.62 -6.17
CA ARG A 20 -9.42 -20.76 -7.60
C ARG A 20 -7.91 -20.97 -7.84
N ARG A 21 -7.05 -20.29 -7.07
CA ARG A 21 -5.60 -20.26 -7.29
C ARG A 21 -4.84 -21.36 -6.56
N TYR A 22 -5.24 -21.69 -5.34
CA TYR A 22 -4.45 -22.54 -4.44
C TYR A 22 -5.02 -23.94 -4.20
N LEU A 23 -6.29 -24.23 -4.60
CA LEU A 23 -6.96 -25.54 -4.67
C LEU A 23 -6.77 -26.52 -3.49
N SER A 24 -6.18 -26.09 -2.38
CA SER A 24 -5.69 -26.91 -1.27
C SER A 24 -6.09 -26.30 0.08
N MET A 25 -5.70 -26.97 1.17
CA MET A 25 -5.92 -26.46 2.53
C MET A 25 -5.37 -25.04 2.69
N ILE A 26 -6.06 -24.23 3.51
CA ILE A 26 -5.66 -22.84 3.74
C ILE A 26 -4.34 -22.80 4.50
N GLN A 27 -3.35 -22.14 3.90
CA GLN A 27 -1.99 -22.01 4.41
C GLN A 27 -1.61 -20.53 4.49
N ALA A 28 -0.77 -20.18 5.46
CA ALA A 28 -0.41 -18.79 5.71
C ALA A 28 0.32 -18.14 4.52
N ALA A 29 1.34 -18.79 3.94
CA ALA A 29 2.11 -18.21 2.84
C ALA A 29 1.25 -17.90 1.59
N PRO A 30 0.40 -18.82 1.10
CA PRO A 30 -0.55 -18.51 0.02
C PRO A 30 -1.57 -17.41 0.34
N VAL A 31 -1.99 -17.27 1.60
CA VAL A 31 -2.86 -16.15 2.01
C VAL A 31 -2.09 -14.84 1.97
N LEU A 32 -0.85 -14.82 2.46
CA LEU A 32 0.00 -13.64 2.40
C LEU A 32 0.33 -13.26 0.95
N ASP A 33 0.56 -14.23 0.06
CA ASP A 33 0.72 -13.96 -1.37
C ASP A 33 -0.48 -13.20 -1.93
N LEU A 34 -1.68 -13.75 -1.72
CA LEU A 34 -2.91 -13.19 -2.27
C LEU A 34 -3.25 -11.80 -1.72
N LEU A 35 -2.98 -11.57 -0.43
CA LEU A 35 -3.37 -10.34 0.26
C LEU A 35 -2.27 -9.26 0.28
N LEU A 36 -1.00 -9.63 0.15
CA LEU A 36 0.12 -8.69 0.19
C LEU A 36 0.77 -8.48 -1.18
N ALA A 37 1.11 -9.56 -1.89
CA ALA A 37 2.00 -9.51 -3.04
C ALA A 37 1.31 -9.60 -4.42
N ASP A 38 0.09 -10.13 -4.49
CA ASP A 38 -0.60 -10.35 -5.76
C ASP A 38 -1.06 -9.04 -6.42
N GLU A 39 -0.21 -8.45 -7.27
CA GLU A 39 -0.51 -7.24 -8.06
C GLU A 39 -1.64 -7.40 -9.08
N THR A 40 -2.27 -8.58 -9.18
CA THR A 40 -3.48 -8.77 -10.01
C THR A 40 -4.77 -8.77 -9.19
N ASN A 41 -4.66 -8.84 -7.86
CA ASN A 41 -5.80 -8.80 -6.95
C ASN A 41 -6.02 -7.36 -6.45
N PRO A 42 -7.14 -6.69 -6.77
CA PRO A 42 -7.41 -5.32 -6.32
C PRO A 42 -7.39 -5.11 -4.81
N ARG A 43 -7.60 -6.20 -4.05
CA ARG A 43 -7.59 -6.20 -2.59
C ARG A 43 -6.19 -6.38 -2.00
N SER A 44 -5.20 -6.78 -2.80
CA SER A 44 -3.84 -6.92 -2.30
C SER A 44 -3.21 -5.55 -2.02
N LEU A 45 -2.25 -5.53 -1.11
CA LEU A 45 -1.53 -4.31 -0.80
C LEU A 45 -0.62 -3.86 -1.96
N ALA A 46 0.03 -4.81 -2.64
CA ALA A 46 0.88 -4.50 -3.80
C ALA A 46 0.08 -3.88 -4.96
N TYR A 47 -1.12 -4.40 -5.26
CA TYR A 47 -1.99 -3.79 -6.27
C TYR A 47 -2.32 -2.35 -5.88
N GLN A 48 -2.76 -2.12 -4.64
CA GLN A 48 -3.19 -0.80 -4.18
C GLN A 48 -2.04 0.21 -4.19
N LEU A 49 -0.82 -0.21 -3.81
CA LEU A 49 0.36 0.64 -3.88
C LEU A 49 0.82 0.91 -5.31
N ALA A 50 0.71 -0.06 -6.21
CA ALA A 50 1.00 0.14 -7.63
C ALA A 50 0.02 1.15 -8.24
N ALA A 51 -1.29 0.99 -7.99
CA ALA A 51 -2.32 1.93 -8.43
C ALA A 51 -2.12 3.33 -7.83
N LEU A 52 -1.71 3.42 -6.56
CA LEU A 52 -1.37 4.69 -5.92
C LEU A 52 -0.17 5.36 -6.60
N GLY A 53 0.86 4.58 -6.96
CA GLY A 53 2.00 5.07 -7.72
C GLY A 53 1.63 5.61 -9.09
N GLU A 54 0.78 4.90 -9.84
CA GLU A 54 0.25 5.41 -11.10
C GLU A 54 -0.55 6.71 -10.93
N GLY A 55 -1.29 6.83 -9.82
CA GLY A 55 -2.00 8.05 -9.46
C GLY A 55 -1.04 9.22 -9.19
N ILE A 56 0.02 8.97 -8.42
CA ILE A 56 1.06 9.95 -8.11
C ILE A 56 1.80 10.39 -9.38
N ASP A 57 2.11 9.48 -10.30
CA ASP A 57 2.81 9.78 -11.55
C ASP A 57 2.00 10.68 -12.50
N ARG A 58 0.67 10.77 -12.30
CA ARG A 58 -0.22 11.67 -13.03
C ARG A 58 -0.39 13.04 -12.37
N LEU A 59 0.14 13.25 -11.16
CA LEU A 59 0.05 14.53 -10.48
C LEU A 59 0.95 15.58 -11.15
N PRO A 60 0.55 16.87 -11.15
CA PRO A 60 1.29 17.93 -11.81
C PRO A 60 2.65 18.13 -11.14
N ARG A 61 3.74 17.94 -11.89
CA ARG A 61 5.09 18.06 -11.35
C ARG A 61 5.85 19.19 -12.01
N ASP A 62 6.68 19.90 -11.23
CA ASP A 62 7.64 20.86 -11.77
C ASP A 62 8.70 20.11 -12.61
N PRO A 63 8.75 20.32 -13.94
CA PRO A 63 9.71 19.66 -14.81
C PRO A 63 11.17 20.11 -14.55
N ALA A 64 11.38 21.20 -13.83
CA ALA A 64 12.71 21.67 -13.45
C ALA A 64 13.34 20.86 -12.30
N LEU A 65 12.55 20.10 -11.54
CA LEU A 65 13.04 19.28 -10.43
C LEU A 65 13.46 17.88 -10.94
N PRO A 66 14.77 17.56 -10.99
CA PRO A 66 15.23 16.26 -11.48
C PRO A 66 14.88 15.12 -10.50
N GLY A 67 14.79 13.89 -11.02
CA GLY A 67 14.67 12.68 -10.20
C GLY A 67 13.24 12.26 -9.88
N ARG A 68 13.00 11.61 -8.72
CA ARG A 68 11.66 11.26 -8.21
C ARG A 68 11.31 12.16 -7.03
N SER A 69 10.06 12.61 -6.94
CA SER A 69 9.56 13.33 -5.77
C SER A 69 9.54 12.44 -4.53
N THR A 70 9.30 13.02 -3.35
CA THR A 70 9.32 12.28 -2.09
C THR A 70 8.22 11.23 -2.04
N GLU A 71 7.01 11.58 -2.46
CA GLU A 71 5.87 10.68 -2.57
C GLU A 71 6.11 9.54 -3.56
N GLN A 72 6.73 9.81 -4.71
CA GLN A 72 7.11 8.78 -5.68
C GLN A 72 8.15 7.81 -5.10
N ARG A 73 9.14 8.31 -4.36
CA ARG A 73 10.16 7.46 -3.73
C ARG A 73 9.54 6.59 -2.62
N LEU A 74 8.64 7.15 -1.82
CA LEU A 74 8.02 6.45 -0.70
C LEU A 74 7.13 5.30 -1.17
N VAL A 75 6.25 5.56 -2.15
CA VAL A 75 5.41 4.50 -2.73
C VAL A 75 6.24 3.43 -3.43
N LEU A 76 7.29 3.83 -4.16
CA LEU A 76 8.19 2.89 -4.84
C LEU A 76 8.92 2.00 -3.83
N THR A 77 9.37 2.57 -2.73
CA THR A 77 10.05 1.81 -1.66
C THR A 77 9.10 0.77 -1.08
N ASN A 78 7.89 1.17 -0.69
CA ASN A 78 6.90 0.28 -0.11
C ASN A 78 6.47 -0.85 -1.06
N LEU A 79 6.29 -0.53 -2.35
CA LEU A 79 5.98 -1.54 -3.36
C LEU A 79 7.17 -2.50 -3.57
N THR A 80 8.40 -1.99 -3.54
CA THR A 80 9.60 -2.82 -3.67
C THR A 80 9.77 -3.76 -2.47
N ASP A 81 9.51 -3.28 -1.25
CA ASP A 81 9.57 -4.11 -0.05
C ASP A 81 8.59 -5.29 -0.13
N LEU A 82 7.38 -5.07 -0.66
CA LEU A 82 6.40 -6.14 -0.88
C LEU A 82 6.85 -7.11 -1.98
N ARG A 83 7.39 -6.60 -3.10
CA ARG A 83 7.88 -7.42 -4.22
C ARG A 83 9.06 -8.31 -3.84
N LEU A 84 9.88 -7.87 -2.89
CA LEU A 84 11.06 -8.59 -2.41
C LEU A 84 10.78 -9.42 -1.15
N ALA A 85 9.57 -9.38 -0.62
CA ALA A 85 9.23 -10.12 0.59
C ALA A 85 9.27 -11.64 0.36
N ASP A 86 10.03 -12.34 1.19
CA ASP A 86 9.97 -13.81 1.27
C ASP A 86 8.72 -14.22 2.07
N LEU A 87 7.64 -14.55 1.35
CA LEU A 87 6.34 -14.88 1.95
C LEU A 87 6.38 -16.12 2.84
N ASP A 88 7.23 -17.11 2.51
CA ASP A 88 7.43 -18.28 3.36
C ASP A 88 8.10 -17.89 4.67
N ALA A 89 9.08 -16.98 4.63
CA ALA A 89 9.68 -16.43 5.84
C ALA A 89 8.69 -15.62 6.67
N LEU A 90 7.85 -14.78 6.05
CA LEU A 90 6.83 -14.02 6.76
C LEU A 90 5.73 -14.91 7.36
N ALA A 91 5.44 -16.04 6.73
CA ALA A 91 4.46 -17.01 7.22
C ALA A 91 4.94 -17.81 8.44
N ARG A 92 6.26 -17.92 8.67
CA ARG A 92 6.83 -18.65 9.81
C ARG A 92 6.64 -17.87 11.11
N ALA A 93 6.00 -18.53 12.08
CA ALA A 93 5.91 -18.03 13.45
C ALA A 93 7.15 -18.43 14.26
N ASP A 94 7.55 -17.57 15.19
CA ASP A 94 8.58 -17.86 16.19
C ASP A 94 8.05 -18.76 17.31
N GLN A 95 8.89 -19.02 18.33
CA GLN A 95 8.55 -19.87 19.48
C GLN A 95 7.36 -19.34 20.30
N SER A 96 7.04 -18.05 20.19
CA SER A 96 5.88 -17.42 20.83
C SER A 96 4.62 -17.42 19.95
N GLY A 97 4.69 -18.00 18.74
CA GLY A 97 3.61 -17.98 17.77
C GLY A 97 3.51 -16.66 16.99
N ARG A 98 4.51 -15.76 17.12
CA ARG A 98 4.50 -14.46 16.44
C ARG A 98 5.25 -14.50 15.12
N ARG A 99 4.67 -13.88 14.09
CA ARG A 99 5.31 -13.67 12.78
C ARG A 99 6.06 -12.35 12.78
N THR A 100 7.23 -12.30 13.42
CA THR A 100 7.99 -11.06 13.61
C THR A 100 8.35 -10.35 12.31
N GLY A 101 8.73 -11.10 11.28
CA GLY A 101 8.98 -10.54 9.94
C GLY A 101 7.74 -9.88 9.34
N LEU A 102 6.58 -10.54 9.41
CA LEU A 102 5.32 -9.98 8.93
C LEU A 102 4.93 -8.71 9.69
N VAL A 103 5.06 -8.74 11.02
CA VAL A 103 4.80 -7.59 11.88
C VAL A 103 5.71 -6.43 11.50
N ALA A 104 7.02 -6.67 11.32
CA ALA A 104 7.96 -5.62 10.96
C ALA A 104 7.62 -4.97 9.61
N LEU A 105 7.30 -5.78 8.60
CA LEU A 105 6.90 -5.29 7.28
C LEU A 105 5.62 -4.44 7.36
N LEU A 106 4.58 -4.95 8.02
CA LEU A 106 3.31 -4.24 8.16
C LEU A 106 3.43 -2.97 8.99
N SER A 107 4.22 -2.99 10.07
CA SER A 107 4.47 -1.79 10.88
C SER A 107 5.24 -0.71 10.12
N LYS A 108 6.18 -1.10 9.24
CA LYS A 108 6.85 -0.14 8.36
C LYS A 108 5.83 0.52 7.42
N LEU A 109 4.99 -0.28 6.77
CA LEU A 109 3.96 0.22 5.85
C LEU A 109 2.92 1.10 6.57
N GLU A 110 2.50 0.72 7.77
CA GLU A 110 1.61 1.49 8.63
C GLU A 110 2.20 2.85 9.02
N ALA A 111 3.52 2.93 9.23
CA ALA A 111 4.21 4.19 9.49
C ALA A 111 4.40 5.06 8.23
N ASP A 112 4.69 4.44 7.09
CA ASP A 112 5.01 5.14 5.85
C ASP A 112 3.76 5.72 5.15
N LEU A 113 2.60 5.05 5.23
CA LEU A 113 1.37 5.46 4.53
C LEU A 113 0.80 6.82 5.00
N PRO A 114 0.74 7.13 6.31
CA PRO A 114 0.36 8.46 6.79
C PRO A 114 1.31 9.55 6.29
N VAL A 115 2.62 9.28 6.33
CA VAL A 115 3.65 10.22 5.84
C VAL A 115 3.45 10.50 4.35
N LEU A 116 3.14 9.47 3.54
CA LEU A 116 2.80 9.64 2.14
C LEU A 116 1.60 10.57 1.94
N SER A 117 0.55 10.35 2.72
CA SER A 117 -0.66 11.20 2.70
C SER A 117 -0.33 12.66 3.02
N GLU A 118 0.47 12.91 4.05
CA GLU A 118 0.91 14.26 4.45
C GLU A 118 1.74 14.94 3.36
N VAL A 119 2.68 14.23 2.74
CA VAL A 119 3.51 14.76 1.65
C VAL A 119 2.67 15.14 0.43
N ILE A 120 1.70 14.30 0.07
CA ILE A 120 0.76 14.60 -1.02
C ILE A 120 -0.11 15.81 -0.65
N ALA A 121 -0.66 15.85 0.55
CA ALA A 121 -1.48 16.98 1.02
C ALA A 121 -0.71 18.30 0.98
N ALA A 122 0.52 18.31 1.51
CA ALA A 122 1.38 19.48 1.56
C ALA A 122 1.78 19.97 0.17
N SER A 123 2.05 19.06 -0.78
CA SER A 123 2.54 19.42 -2.11
C SER A 123 1.44 19.89 -3.06
N TYR A 124 0.24 19.30 -2.97
CA TYR A 124 -0.80 19.49 -3.99
C TYR A 124 -2.06 20.21 -3.49
N PHE A 125 -2.32 20.25 -2.16
CA PHE A 125 -3.53 20.86 -1.61
C PHE A 125 -3.28 22.17 -0.84
N SER A 126 -2.05 22.46 -0.44
CA SER A 126 -1.68 23.72 0.24
C SER A 126 -1.88 24.96 -0.66
N HIS A 127 -1.60 24.85 -1.95
CA HIS A 127 -1.74 25.94 -2.93
C HIS A 127 -3.19 26.25 -3.35
N LEU A 128 -4.14 25.34 -3.07
CA LEU A 128 -5.56 25.56 -3.35
C LEU A 128 -6.23 26.51 -2.35
N GLN A 129 -5.64 26.70 -1.16
CA GLN A 129 -6.16 27.69 -0.20
C GLN A 129 -5.82 29.13 -0.59
N THR A 130 -4.64 29.37 -1.17
CA THR A 130 -4.23 30.73 -1.60
C THR A 130 -5.00 31.20 -2.83
N SER A 131 -5.35 30.27 -3.75
CA SER A 131 -6.04 30.60 -5.01
C SER A 131 -7.50 31.04 -4.81
N ARG A 132 -8.11 30.77 -3.65
CA ARG A 132 -9.50 31.16 -3.36
C ARG A 132 -9.65 32.58 -2.80
N HIS A 133 -8.54 33.33 -2.65
CA HIS A 133 -8.53 34.66 -2.04
C HIS A 133 -8.35 35.84 -3.02
N LEU A 134 -8.45 35.61 -4.34
CA LEU A 134 -8.39 36.67 -5.36
C LEU A 134 -9.76 37.15 -5.89
N GLY A 135 -10.88 36.74 -5.28
CA GLY A 135 -12.23 37.09 -5.73
C GLY A 135 -12.95 38.21 -4.96
N SER A 136 -12.27 38.94 -4.07
CA SER A 136 -12.98 39.89 -3.18
C SER A 136 -12.20 41.17 -2.89
N GLN A 137 -11.79 41.92 -3.92
CA GLN A 137 -11.54 43.36 -3.81
C GLN A 137 -11.73 44.03 -5.18
N ASP A 138 -12.98 44.37 -5.52
CA ASP A 138 -13.28 45.47 -6.44
C ASP A 138 -13.84 46.64 -5.60
N PRO A 139 -13.20 47.82 -5.58
CA PRO A 139 -13.78 49.02 -5.03
C PRO A 139 -14.38 49.89 -6.15
N GLU A 140 -15.70 50.14 -6.08
CA GLU A 140 -16.33 51.38 -6.59
C GLU A 140 -17.15 52.01 -5.46
#